data_AF-A0ABD0R1P9-F1
#
_entry.id   AF-A0ABD0R1P9-F1
#
_cell.length_a   1.000
_cell.length_b   1.000
_cell.length_c   1.000
_cell.angle_alpha   90.00
_cell.angle_beta   90.00
_cell.angle_gamma   90.00
#
_symmetry.space_group_name_H-M   'P 1'
#
loop_
_entity.id
_entity.type
_entity.pdbx_description
1 polymer ?
#
loop_
_entity_poly.entity_id
_entity_poly.type
_entity_poly.pdbx_seq_one_letter_code
_entity_poly.pdbx_strand_id
1 'polypeptide(L)'
;MSLTVKNIAVTYNPINQSNTFTSGDFISGQVILDVAKDTQMQSLSVKIKGKAEVCWSERHGKTTVVYSDKEKFYSVKRFFVREDKTH
;
A
#
# COMPACT_ATOMS: atom_id res chain seq x y z
N MET A 1 3.71 -30.80 -3.20
CA MET A 1 4.79 -29.83 -2.87
C MET A 1 4.18 -28.75 -1.98
N SER A 2 4.63 -28.58 -0.73
CA SER A 2 4.09 -27.50 0.12
C SER A 2 4.79 -26.19 -0.19
N LEU A 3 4.04 -25.13 -0.49
CA LEU A 3 4.57 -23.78 -0.54
C LEU A 3 5.11 -23.41 0.86
N THR A 4 6.32 -22.88 0.91
CA THR A 4 7.00 -22.47 2.15
C THR A 4 6.23 -21.38 2.88
N VAL A 5 5.59 -20.47 2.13
CA VAL A 5 4.64 -19.48 2.65
C VAL A 5 3.22 -19.97 2.35
N LYS A 6 2.41 -20.08 3.40
CA LYS A 6 1.00 -20.48 3.34
C LYS A 6 0.09 -19.26 3.14
N ASN A 7 0.40 -18.14 3.78
CA ASN A 7 -0.45 -16.95 3.77
C ASN A 7 0.38 -15.69 4.02
N ILE A 8 -0.02 -14.60 3.36
CA ILE A 8 0.42 -13.25 3.67
C ILE A 8 -0.82 -12.37 3.71
N ALA A 9 -1.15 -11.85 4.88
CA ALA A 9 -2.27 -10.93 5.07
C ALA A 9 -1.79 -9.62 5.70
N VAL A 10 -2.40 -8.52 5.27
CA VAL A 10 -2.21 -7.20 5.86
C VAL A 10 -3.58 -6.69 6.26
N THR A 11 -3.76 -6.40 7.54
CA THR A 11 -4.99 -5.86 8.10
C THR A 11 -4.72 -4.47 8.66
N TYR A 12 -5.77 -3.67 8.78
CA TYR A 12 -5.73 -2.37 9.42
C TYR A 12 -6.87 -2.25 10.42
N ASN A 13 -6.67 -1.43 11.44
CA ASN A 13 -7.66 -1.17 12.47
C ASN A 13 -8.50 0.06 12.06
N PRO A 14 -9.84 -0.05 12.04
CA PRO A 14 -10.70 1.11 11.92
C PRO A 14 -10.44 2.10 13.06
N ILE A 15 -10.36 3.39 12.74
CA ILE A 15 -10.13 4.45 13.73
C ILE A 15 -11.42 5.17 14.16
N ASN A 16 -12.51 4.94 13.43
CA ASN A 16 -13.84 5.51 13.68
C ASN A 16 -14.93 4.61 13.11
N GLN A 17 -16.20 4.93 13.41
CA GLN A 17 -17.37 4.15 12.98
C GLN A 17 -17.52 4.09 11.45
N SER A 18 -17.06 5.12 10.72
CA SER A 18 -17.13 5.18 9.26
C SER A 18 -15.91 4.56 8.57
N ASN A 19 -14.96 4.01 9.33
CA ASN A 19 -13.73 3.41 8.85
C ASN A 19 -13.00 4.28 7.79
N THR A 20 -12.95 5.59 8.04
CA THR A 20 -12.37 6.57 7.11
C THR A 20 -11.17 7.24 7.76
N PHE A 21 -10.11 7.47 6.98
CA PHE A 21 -8.88 8.14 7.42
C PHE A 21 -8.77 9.52 6.77
N THR A 22 -8.22 10.46 7.51
CA THR A 22 -8.02 11.85 7.14
C THR A 22 -6.58 12.30 7.43
N SER A 23 -6.24 13.50 6.97
CA SER A 23 -4.91 14.08 7.19
C SER A 23 -4.62 14.24 8.68
N GLY A 24 -3.54 13.62 9.14
CA GLY A 24 -3.15 13.62 10.56
C GLY A 24 -3.48 12.32 11.30
N ASP A 25 -4.33 11.46 10.72
CA ASP A 25 -4.67 10.17 11.34
C ASP A 25 -3.53 9.16 11.28
N PHE A 26 -3.46 8.32 12.31
CA PHE A 26 -2.53 7.19 12.37
C PHE A 26 -3.17 5.94 11.76
N ILE A 27 -2.49 5.35 10.78
CA ILE A 27 -2.86 4.03 10.26
C ILE A 27 -2.16 2.97 11.11
N SER A 28 -2.94 2.16 11.82
CA SER A 28 -2.47 1.01 12.59
C SER A 28 -3.05 -0.29 12.03
N GLY A 29 -2.39 -1.42 12.27
CA GLY A 29 -2.77 -2.69 11.66
C GLY A 29 -1.79 -3.82 11.98
N GLN A 30 -1.96 -4.95 11.30
CA GLN A 30 -1.13 -6.14 11.48
C GLN A 30 -0.70 -6.73 10.14
N VAL A 31 0.47 -7.37 10.16
CA VAL A 31 0.97 -8.18 9.05
C VAL A 31 1.08 -9.62 9.56
N ILE A 32 0.36 -10.52 8.91
CA ILE A 32 0.30 -11.94 9.26
C ILE A 32 1.01 -12.71 8.15
N LEU A 33 2.00 -13.51 8.52
CA LEU A 33 2.77 -14.36 7.62
C LEU A 33 2.72 -15.79 8.16
N ASP A 34 1.95 -16.66 7.51
CA ASP A 34 1.89 -18.08 7.87
C ASP A 34 2.89 -18.85 6.99
N VAL A 35 3.75 -19.65 7.62
CA VAL A 35 4.74 -20.49 6.92
C VAL A 35 4.51 -21.97 7.22
N ALA A 36 4.86 -22.83 6.26
CA ALA A 36 4.69 -24.27 6.38
C ALA A 36 5.82 -24.96 7.16
N LYS A 37 6.96 -24.30 7.23
CA LYS A 37 8.22 -24.78 7.82
C LYS A 37 9.11 -23.58 8.11
N ASP A 38 10.20 -23.81 8.83
CA ASP A 38 11.21 -22.78 9.08
C ASP A 38 11.66 -22.14 7.77
N THR A 39 11.62 -20.81 7.75
CA THR A 39 11.80 -19.99 6.55
C THR A 39 12.78 -18.87 6.86
N GLN A 40 13.92 -18.85 6.15
CA GLN A 40 14.81 -17.71 6.16
C GLN A 40 14.25 -16.60 5.26
N MET A 41 14.25 -15.37 5.74
CA MET A 41 13.66 -14.24 5.04
C MET A 41 14.61 -13.04 5.04
N GLN A 42 15.04 -12.65 3.85
CA GLN A 42 15.94 -11.51 3.66
C GLN A 42 15.25 -10.18 3.99
N SER A 43 13.96 -10.04 3.65
CA SER A 43 13.20 -8.87 4.05
C SER A 43 11.70 -9.11 4.02
N LEU A 44 10.99 -8.46 4.95
CA LEU A 44 9.54 -8.31 4.97
C LEU A 44 9.23 -6.83 5.12
N SER A 45 8.42 -6.27 4.23
CA SER A 45 8.05 -4.86 4.30
C SER A 45 6.66 -4.61 3.75
N VAL A 46 5.98 -3.63 4.31
CA VAL A 46 4.71 -3.10 3.79
C VAL A 46 4.95 -1.70 3.26
N LYS A 47 4.30 -1.38 2.14
CA LYS A 47 4.36 -0.07 1.51
C LYS A 47 2.96 0.46 1.30
N ILE A 48 2.63 1.54 2.01
CA ILE A 48 1.32 2.19 1.92
C ILE A 48 1.46 3.38 0.98
N LYS A 49 0.52 3.52 0.02
CA LYS A 49 0.51 4.59 -0.98
C LYS A 49 -0.88 5.19 -1.08
N GLY A 50 -0.97 6.52 -1.02
CA GLY A 50 -2.15 7.28 -1.38
C GLY A 50 -1.93 7.96 -2.72
N LYS A 51 -2.87 7.79 -3.65
CA LYS A 51 -2.84 8.40 -4.99
C LYS A 51 -4.23 8.84 -5.40
N ALA A 52 -4.30 9.96 -6.12
CA ALA A 52 -5.47 10.34 -6.90
C ALA A 52 -5.11 10.27 -8.38
N GLU A 53 -6.10 9.93 -9.18
CA GLU A 53 -6.04 9.98 -10.63
C GLU A 53 -7.34 10.61 -11.09
N VAL A 54 -7.21 11.64 -11.92
CA VAL A 54 -8.33 12.41 -12.43
C VAL A 54 -8.29 12.38 -13.95
N CYS A 55 -9.47 12.40 -14.55
CA CYS A 55 -9.66 12.51 -15.98
C CYS A 55 -10.80 13.50 -16.21
N TRP A 56 -10.57 14.49 -17.04
CA TRP A 56 -11.58 15.49 -17.38
C TRP A 56 -11.53 15.83 -18.85
N SER A 57 -12.62 16.38 -19.36
CA SER A 57 -12.72 16.79 -20.76
C SER A 57 -13.06 18.26 -20.83
N GLU A 58 -12.37 18.98 -21.69
CA GLU A 58 -12.64 20.38 -21.97
C GLU A 58 -13.12 20.52 -23.41
N ARG A 59 -14.15 21.33 -23.62
CA ARG A 59 -14.71 21.61 -24.94
C ARG A 59 -14.23 22.96 -25.43
N HIS A 60 -13.49 22.96 -26.53
CA HIS A 60 -13.04 24.15 -27.23
C HIS A 60 -13.77 24.24 -28.58
N GLY A 61 -14.95 24.86 -28.58
CA GLY A 61 -15.82 24.97 -29.75
C GLY A 61 -16.35 23.60 -30.21
N LYS A 62 -15.88 23.13 -31.36
CA LYS A 62 -16.22 21.81 -31.94
C LYS A 62 -15.26 20.69 -31.53
N THR A 63 -14.16 21.03 -30.86
CA THR A 63 -13.16 20.05 -30.42
C THR A 63 -13.38 19.75 -28.94
N THR A 64 -13.34 18.47 -28.58
CA THR A 64 -13.27 18.02 -27.18
C THR A 64 -11.87 17.46 -26.96
N VAL A 65 -11.19 17.96 -25.92
CA VAL A 65 -9.88 17.48 -25.50
C VAL A 65 -10.06 16.75 -24.17
N VAL A 66 -9.44 15.58 -24.04
CA VAL A 66 -9.45 14.80 -22.80
C VAL A 66 -8.08 14.96 -22.14
N TYR A 67 -8.10 15.38 -20.89
CA TYR A 67 -6.93 15.51 -20.03
C TYR A 67 -7.00 14.48 -18.92
N SER A 68 -5.84 14.12 -18.39
CA SER A 68 -5.72 13.28 -17.23
C SER A 68 -4.53 13.73 -16.40
N ASP A 69 -4.65 13.62 -15.09
CA ASP A 69 -3.56 13.90 -14.17
C ASP A 69 -3.53 12.88 -13.04
N LYS A 70 -2.37 12.71 -12.43
CA LYS A 70 -2.13 11.73 -11.38
C LYS A 70 -1.22 12.30 -10.30
N GLU A 71 -1.75 12.34 -9.09
CA GLU A 71 -1.01 12.80 -7.93
C GLU A 71 -0.75 11.67 -6.93
N LYS A 72 0.44 11.67 -6.32
CA LYS A 72 0.79 10.76 -5.23
C LYS A 72 0.97 11.59 -3.95
N PHE A 73 0.01 11.51 -3.05
CA PHE A 73 0.04 12.19 -1.76
C PHE A 73 1.08 11.62 -0.79
N TYR A 74 1.19 10.29 -0.73
CA TYR A 74 2.18 9.65 0.15
C TYR A 74 2.62 8.28 -0.35
N SER A 75 3.84 7.89 0.04
CA SER A 75 4.39 6.55 -0.19
C SER A 75 5.35 6.19 0.93
N VAL A 76 4.82 5.59 1.99
CA VAL A 76 5.59 5.19 3.16
C VAL A 76 5.91 3.70 3.08
N LYS A 77 7.18 3.33 3.30
CA LYS A 77 7.61 1.93 3.38
C LYS A 77 8.08 1.62 4.79
N ARG A 78 7.58 0.54 5.38
CA ARG A 78 7.99 0.02 6.68
C ARG A 78 8.50 -1.39 6.54
N PHE A 79 9.68 -1.65 7.09
CA PHE A 79 10.29 -2.97 7.13
C PHE A 79 10.03 -3.59 8.50
N PHE A 80 9.64 -4.86 8.50
CA PHE A 80 9.46 -5.70 9.69
C PHE A 80 10.66 -6.63 9.85
N VAL A 81 11.19 -7.11 8.73
CA VAL A 81 12.45 -7.87 8.66
C VAL A 81 13.28 -7.25 7.55
N ARG A 82 14.57 -7.08 7.79
CA ARG A 82 15.52 -6.68 6.78
C ARG A 82 16.89 -7.17 7.23
N GLU A 83 17.49 -8.06 6.45
CA GLU A 83 18.89 -8.39 6.62
C GLU A 83 19.73 -7.14 6.33
N ASP A 84 20.62 -6.83 7.27
CA ASP A 84 21.60 -5.78 7.08
C ASP A 84 22.59 -6.23 6.01
N LYS A 85 22.68 -5.46 4.93
CA LYS A 85 23.75 -5.61 3.96
C LYS A 85 25.00 -4.93 4.51
N THR A 86 25.59 -5.48 5.57
CA THR A 86 26.98 -5.17 5.92
C THR A 86 27.86 -5.88 4.90
N HIS A 87 28.39 -5.08 3.97
CA HIS A 87 29.55 -5.45 3.14
C HIS A 87 30.83 -5.27 3.94
#